data_AF-A0A285HER7-F1
#
_entry.id   AF-A0A285HER7-F1
#
_cell.length_a   1.000
_cell.length_b   1.000
_cell.length_c   1.000
_cell.angle_alpha   90.00
_cell.angle_beta   90.00
_cell.angle_gamma   90.00
#
_symmetry.space_group_name_H-M   'P 1'
#
loop_
_entity.id
_entity.type
_entity.pdbx_description
1 polymer ?
#
loop_
_entity_poly.entity_id
_entity_poly.type
_entity_poly.pdbx_seq_one_letter_code
_entity_poly.pdbx_strand_id
1 'polypeptide(L)'
;MTMVIHQPRVAWDGARAFVRAAGSPHSEAFAARVLRRLGSETYGHFADTRQRLLTALVETGGDRYAADVEAGKWRVRLEDLLRTRPDLTDEIVGLTNEAFEI
;
A
#
# COMPACT_ATOMS: atom_id res chain seq x y z
N MET A 1 -1.15 -23.42 18.28
CA MET A 1 -2.27 -23.04 17.40
C MET A 1 -1.67 -22.45 16.14
N THR A 2 -1.86 -23.08 14.99
CA THR A 2 -1.45 -22.54 13.69
C THR A 2 -2.53 -21.56 13.22
N MET A 3 -2.20 -20.27 13.16
CA MET A 3 -3.10 -19.25 12.61
C MET A 3 -3.00 -19.28 11.09
N VAL A 4 -4.11 -19.49 10.40
CA VAL A 4 -4.16 -19.45 8.92
C VAL A 4 -4.31 -17.99 8.49
N ILE A 5 -3.31 -17.45 7.80
CA ILE A 5 -3.39 -16.10 7.25
C ILE A 5 -3.96 -16.17 5.82
N HIS A 6 -5.11 -15.52 5.60
CA HIS A 6 -5.72 -15.44 4.28
C HIS A 6 -5.04 -14.36 3.43
N GLN A 7 -4.04 -14.74 2.63
CA GLN A 7 -3.26 -13.82 1.80
C GLN A 7 -4.09 -12.88 0.90
N PRO A 8 -5.19 -13.31 0.24
CA PRO A 8 -6.03 -12.39 -0.54
C PRO A 8 -6.61 -11.25 0.31
N ARG A 9 -6.94 -11.55 1.58
CA ARG A 9 -7.44 -10.54 2.51
C ARG A 9 -6.32 -9.59 2.95
N VAL A 10 -5.12 -10.10 3.19
CA VAL A 10 -3.94 -9.28 3.50
C VAL A 10 -3.62 -8.31 2.37
N ALA A 11 -3.63 -8.78 1.12
CA ALA A 11 -3.42 -7.93 -0.04
C ALA A 11 -4.53 -6.87 -0.20
N TRP A 12 -5.79 -7.24 0.05
CA TRP A 12 -6.91 -6.31 0.01
C TRP A 12 -6.78 -5.18 1.04
N ASP A 13 -6.52 -5.53 2.31
CA ASP A 13 -6.40 -4.54 3.39
C ASP A 13 -5.14 -3.69 3.22
N GLY A 14 -4.02 -4.33 2.87
CA GLY A 14 -2.76 -3.64 2.57
C GLY A 14 -2.88 -2.65 1.42
N ALA A 15 -3.63 -2.99 0.37
CA ALA A 15 -3.79 -2.08 -0.77
C ALA A 15 -4.45 -0.77 -0.38
N ARG A 16 -5.53 -0.83 0.41
CA ARG A 16 -6.23 0.36 0.92
C ARG A 16 -5.36 1.17 1.88
N ALA A 17 -4.63 0.48 2.75
CA ALA A 17 -3.69 1.08 3.68
C ALA A 17 -2.58 1.86 2.95
N PHE A 18 -1.96 1.26 1.93
CA PHE A 18 -0.86 1.90 1.19
C PHE A 18 -1.33 3.15 0.45
N VAL A 19 -2.49 3.12 -0.21
CA VAL A 19 -3.05 4.29 -0.89
C VAL A 19 -3.41 5.39 0.11
N ARG A 20 -4.03 5.03 1.25
CA ARG A 20 -4.32 5.99 2.34
C ARG A 20 -3.03 6.65 2.83
N ALA A 21 -1.99 5.86 3.10
CA ALA A 21 -0.70 6.36 3.55
C ALA A 21 -0.02 7.25 2.51
N ALA A 22 -0.12 6.92 1.22
CA ALA A 22 0.44 7.72 0.13
C ALA A 22 -0.20 9.11 0.03
N GLY A 23 -1.51 9.19 0.28
CA GLY A 23 -2.27 10.44 0.30
C GLY A 23 -2.14 11.24 1.60
N SER A 24 -1.54 10.69 2.65
CA SER A 24 -1.47 11.35 3.96
C SER A 24 -0.25 12.29 4.09
N PRO A 25 -0.27 13.20 5.09
CA PRO A 25 0.91 13.99 5.46
C PRO A 25 2.11 13.13 5.90
N HIS A 26 1.88 11.90 6.35
CA HIS A 26 2.91 10.99 6.86
C HIS A 26 3.50 10.06 5.79
N SER A 27 3.18 10.29 4.53
CA SER A 27 3.61 9.46 3.39
C SER A 27 5.13 9.23 3.30
N GLU A 28 5.98 10.21 3.60
CA GLU A 28 7.44 10.05 3.51
C GLU A 28 7.95 9.07 4.56
N ALA A 29 7.47 9.20 5.80
CA ALA A 29 7.82 8.30 6.89
C ALA A 29 7.35 6.87 6.56
N PHE A 30 6.15 6.73 5.98
CA PHE A 30 5.65 5.44 5.53
C PHE A 30 6.48 4.86 4.37
N ALA A 31 6.85 5.68 3.38
CA ALA A 31 7.67 5.27 2.25
C ALA A 31 9.04 4.72 2.70
N ALA A 32 9.66 5.33 3.73
CA ALA A 32 10.89 4.81 4.31
C ALA A 32 10.73 3.41 4.92
N ARG A 33 9.56 3.09 5.49
CA ARG A 33 9.25 1.76 6.01
C ARG A 33 8.98 0.76 4.89
N VAL A 34 8.27 1.17 3.84
CA VAL A 34 8.08 0.36 2.62
C VAL A 34 9.42 -0.01 2.00
N LEU A 35 10.33 0.96 1.84
CA LEU A 35 11.67 0.70 1.31
C LEU A 35 12.44 -0.32 2.15
N ARG A 36 12.42 -0.15 3.48
CA ARG A 36 13.15 -1.02 4.41
C ARG A 36 12.62 -2.46 4.42
N ARG A 37 11.30 -2.64 4.34
CA ARG A 37 10.63 -3.95 4.51
C ARG A 37 10.37 -4.67 3.20
N LEU A 38 9.97 -3.95 2.16
CA LEU A 38 9.49 -4.52 0.89
C LEU A 38 10.42 -4.23 -0.30
N GLY A 39 11.44 -3.39 -0.12
CA GLY A 39 12.47 -3.10 -1.10
C GLY A 39 12.15 -1.92 -2.03
N SER A 40 13.14 -1.60 -2.87
CA SER A 40 13.14 -0.41 -3.74
C SER A 40 12.05 -0.43 -4.82
N GLU A 41 11.70 -1.61 -5.35
CA GLU A 41 10.64 -1.74 -6.35
C GLU A 41 9.27 -1.33 -5.78
N THR A 42 8.89 -1.91 -4.63
CA THR A 42 7.64 -1.56 -3.94
C THR A 42 7.63 -0.09 -3.52
N TYR A 43 8.77 0.43 -3.07
CA TYR A 43 8.95 1.84 -2.78
C TYR A 43 8.69 2.74 -4.00
N GLY A 44 9.25 2.40 -5.17
CA GLY A 44 9.04 3.17 -6.40
C GLY A 44 7.57 3.24 -6.77
N HIS A 45 6.86 2.10 -6.67
CA HIS A 45 5.41 2.07 -6.88
C HIS A 45 4.63 2.91 -5.87
N PHE A 46 5.08 2.99 -4.62
CA PHE A 46 4.47 3.86 -3.61
C PHE A 46 4.70 5.34 -3.91
N ALA A 47 5.91 5.72 -4.31
CA ALA A 47 6.22 7.09 -4.73
C ALA A 47 5.37 7.52 -5.93
N ASP A 48 5.24 6.66 -6.95
CA ASP A 48 4.36 6.90 -8.10
C ASP A 48 2.90 7.08 -7.68
N THR A 49 2.43 6.26 -6.75
CA THR A 49 1.06 6.35 -6.21
C THR A 49 0.82 7.71 -5.56
N ARG A 50 1.76 8.15 -4.69
CA ARG A 50 1.67 9.47 -4.07
C ARG A 50 1.62 10.58 -5.12
N GLN A 51 2.49 10.53 -6.12
CA GLN A 51 2.50 11.54 -7.19
C GLN A 51 1.15 11.60 -7.91
N ARG A 52 0.59 10.45 -8.30
CA ARG A 52 -0.72 10.39 -8.96
C ARG A 52 -1.86 10.93 -8.10
N LEU A 53 -1.85 10.63 -6.80
CA LEU A 53 -2.86 11.14 -5.87
C LEU A 53 -2.74 12.66 -5.69
N LEU A 54 -1.52 13.20 -5.62
CA LEU A 54 -1.29 14.66 -5.56
C LEU A 54 -1.72 15.35 -6.85
N THR A 55 -1.44 14.75 -8.01
CA THR A 55 -1.93 15.27 -9.30
C THR A 55 -3.46 15.28 -9.34
N ALA A 56 -4.11 14.17 -8.97
CA ALA A 56 -5.57 14.09 -8.93
C ALA A 56 -6.18 15.09 -7.93
N LEU A 57 -5.51 15.34 -6.80
CA LEU A 57 -5.93 16.36 -5.83
C LEU A 57 -6.00 17.76 -6.47
N VAL A 58 -5.00 18.11 -7.28
CA VAL A 58 -4.95 19.40 -7.99
C VAL A 58 -5.98 19.46 -9.13
N GLU A 59 -6.13 18.38 -9.90
CA GLU A 59 -6.97 18.35 -11.10
C GLU A 59 -8.47 18.24 -10.79
N THR A 60 -8.83 17.49 -9.76
CA THR A 60 -10.23 17.10 -9.49
C THR A 60 -10.71 17.49 -8.09
N GLY A 61 -9.85 18.09 -7.26
CA GLY A 61 -10.15 18.36 -5.85
C GLY A 61 -10.01 17.14 -4.94
N GLY A 62 -9.38 16.05 -5.43
CA GLY A 62 -9.09 14.86 -4.63
C GLY A 62 -10.23 13.85 -4.65
N ASP A 63 -10.77 13.58 -5.84
CA ASP A 63 -11.90 12.66 -5.95
C ASP A 63 -11.55 11.24 -5.47
N ARG A 64 -12.59 10.53 -5.03
CA ARG A 64 -12.47 9.17 -4.52
C ARG A 64 -12.04 8.17 -5.59
N TYR A 65 -12.29 8.47 -6.86
CA TYR A 65 -12.01 7.58 -7.99
C TYR A 65 -10.49 7.35 -8.14
N ALA A 66 -9.67 8.39 -8.03
CA ALA A 66 -8.21 8.24 -8.10
C ALA A 66 -7.67 7.28 -7.02
N ALA A 67 -8.18 7.40 -5.78
CA ALA A 67 -7.81 6.51 -4.69
C ALA A 67 -8.28 5.06 -4.92
N ASP A 68 -9.51 4.87 -5.39
CA ASP A 68 -10.06 3.53 -5.66
C ASP A 68 -9.30 2.82 -6.80
N VAL A 69 -8.90 3.56 -7.85
CA VAL A 69 -8.09 3.03 -8.96
C VAL A 69 -6.71 2.58 -8.46
N GLU A 70 -6.02 3.40 -7.68
CA GLU A 70 -4.71 3.01 -7.14
C GLU A 70 -4.85 1.84 -6.15
N ALA A 71 -5.93 1.76 -5.37
CA ALA A 71 -6.17 0.63 -4.47
C ALA A 71 -6.37 -0.67 -5.25
N GLY A 72 -7.06 -0.62 -6.40
CA GLY A 72 -7.18 -1.76 -7.31
C GLY A 72 -5.82 -2.25 -7.82
N LYS A 73 -4.94 -1.33 -8.24
CA LYS A 73 -3.57 -1.65 -8.69
C LYS A 73 -2.74 -2.26 -7.57
N TRP A 74 -2.82 -1.68 -6.37
CA TRP A 74 -2.10 -2.19 -5.20
C TRP A 74 -2.55 -3.59 -4.80
N ARG A 75 -3.84 -3.91 -4.89
CA ARG A 75 -4.33 -5.25 -4.59
C ARG A 75 -3.65 -6.30 -5.47
N VAL A 76 -3.65 -6.10 -6.78
CA VAL A 76 -3.00 -7.03 -7.73
C VAL A 76 -1.51 -7.15 -7.42
N ARG A 77 -0.82 -6.02 -7.21
CA ARG A 77 0.61 -6.01 -6.88
C ARG A 77 0.93 -6.78 -5.61
N LEU A 78 0.14 -6.58 -4.53
CA LEU A 78 0.36 -7.28 -3.26
C LEU A 78 -0.02 -8.76 -3.35
N GLU A 79 -1.05 -9.11 -4.10
CA GLU A 79 -1.41 -10.51 -4.38
C GLU A 79 -0.28 -11.24 -5.11
N ASP A 80 0.28 -10.62 -6.16
CA ASP A 80 1.40 -11.19 -6.92
C ASP A 80 2.69 -11.27 -6.09
N LEU A 81 2.95 -10.23 -5.27
CA LEU A 81 4.06 -10.21 -4.33
C LEU A 81 3.95 -11.36 -3.31
N LEU A 82 2.79 -11.54 -2.68
CA LEU A 82 2.56 -12.58 -1.68
C LEU A 82 2.52 -13.99 -2.28
N ARG A 83 2.11 -14.13 -3.55
CA ARG A 83 2.19 -15.40 -4.28
C ARG A 83 3.63 -15.82 -4.51
N THR A 84 4.52 -14.86 -4.75
CA THR A 84 5.94 -15.10 -5.05
C THR A 84 6.80 -15.17 -3.78
N ARG A 85 6.47 -14.35 -2.78
CA ARG A 85 7.18 -14.19 -1.50
C ARG A 85 6.17 -14.24 -0.34
N PRO A 86 5.66 -15.43 0.01
CA PRO A 86 4.68 -15.58 1.08
C PRO A 86 5.23 -15.21 2.46
N ASP A 87 6.55 -15.21 2.64
CA ASP A 87 7.27 -14.76 3.83
C ASP A 87 7.06 -13.28 4.17
N LEU A 88 6.66 -12.44 3.19
CA LEU A 88 6.37 -11.03 3.41
C LEU A 88 4.97 -10.74 3.97
N THR A 89 4.19 -11.77 4.27
CA THR A 89 2.84 -11.63 4.80
C THR A 89 2.83 -10.77 6.06
N ASP A 90 3.72 -11.05 7.02
CA ASP A 90 3.77 -10.32 8.29
C ASP A 90 4.26 -8.88 8.11
N GLU A 91 5.18 -8.65 7.18
CA GLU A 91 5.65 -7.30 6.84
C GLU A 91 4.52 -6.42 6.26
N ILE A 92 3.68 -7.00 5.38
CA ILE A 92 2.53 -6.30 4.82
C ILE A 92 1.46 -6.05 5.88
N VAL A 93 1.19 -7.02 6.76
CA VAL A 93 0.26 -6.82 7.89
C VAL A 93 0.76 -5.72 8.82
N GLY A 94 2.05 -5.71 9.16
CA GLY A 94 2.66 -4.67 9.99
C GLY A 94 2.53 -3.28 9.37
N LEU A 95 2.86 -3.15 8.08
CA LEU A 95 2.68 -1.89 7.34
C LEU A 95 1.19 -1.48 7.25
N THR A 96 0.29 -2.43 7.11
CA THR A 96 -1.17 -2.16 7.05
C THR A 96 -1.66 -1.54 8.35
N ASN A 97 -1.26 -2.09 9.48
CA ASN A 97 -1.64 -1.56 10.80
C ASN A 97 -1.08 -0.15 11.02
N GLU A 98 0.21 0.05 10.73
CA GLU A 98 0.85 1.36 10.85
C GLU A 98 0.22 2.42 9.93
N ALA A 99 -0.25 2.03 8.74
CA ALA A 99 -0.95 2.94 7.83
C ALA A 99 -2.31 3.40 8.36
N PHE A 100 -2.93 2.63 9.27
CA PHE A 100 -4.20 3.02 9.90
C PHE A 100 -4.02 3.92 11.11
N GLU A 101 -2.82 3.91 11.71
CA GLU A 101 -2.43 4.73 12.86
C GLU A 101 -1.96 6.15 12.46
N ILE A 102 -1.69 6.38 11.18
CA ILE A 102 -1.34 7.70 10.59
C ILE A 102 -2.55 8.43 9.99
#